data_AF-A0A516P6E3-F1
#
_entry.id   AF-A0A516P6E3-F1
#
_cell.length_a   1.000
_cell.length_b   1.000
_cell.length_c   1.000
_cell.angle_alpha   90.00
_cell.angle_beta   90.00
_cell.angle_gamma   90.00
#
_symmetry.space_group_name_H-M   'P 1'
#
loop_
_entity.id
_entity.type
_entity.pdbx_description
1 polymer ?
#
loop_
_entity_poly.entity_id
_entity_poly.type
_entity_poly.pdbx_seq_one_letter_code
_entity_poly.pdbx_strand_id
1 'polypeptide(L)'
;MKNLFITTTLHRYLQSKNAFTIVDHIIELQKSPQAFNEDFQVWKITKIDEITFSLELKDGNLNVILVHYFQSASIEIFELTMWLENSILYFPSER
;
A
#
# COMPACT_ATOMS: atom_id res chain seq x y z
N MET A 1 -9.75 4.57 -14.02
CA MET A 1 -8.78 3.96 -13.10
C MET A 1 -7.82 3.11 -13.93
N LYS A 2 -6.51 3.21 -13.69
CA LYS A 2 -5.56 2.24 -14.24
C LYS A 2 -5.88 0.87 -13.60
N ASN A 3 -5.74 -0.21 -14.37
CA ASN A 3 -5.78 -1.54 -13.77
C ASN A 3 -4.63 -1.65 -12.76
N LEU A 4 -4.87 -2.25 -11.60
CA LEU A 4 -3.85 -2.53 -10.59
C LEU A 4 -3.64 -4.05 -10.55
N PHE A 5 -2.42 -4.47 -10.79
CA PHE A 5 -2.00 -5.86 -10.74
C PHE A 5 -1.16 -6.08 -9.47
N ILE A 6 -1.20 -7.29 -8.93
CA ILE A 6 -0.45 -7.65 -7.71
C ILE A 6 0.40 -8.86 -8.05
N THR A 7 1.69 -8.86 -7.68
CA THR A 7 2.54 -10.04 -7.84
C THR A 7 1.99 -11.22 -7.04
N THR A 8 2.25 -12.44 -7.51
CA THR A 8 1.76 -13.65 -6.83
C THR A 8 2.28 -13.75 -5.40
N THR A 9 3.53 -13.33 -5.15
CA THR A 9 4.13 -13.34 -3.81
C THR A 9 3.39 -12.40 -2.87
N LEU A 10 3.20 -11.14 -3.28
CA LEU A 10 2.47 -10.16 -2.48
C LEU A 10 1.01 -10.57 -2.27
N HIS A 11 0.34 -11.07 -3.29
CA HIS A 11 -1.02 -11.59 -3.19
C HIS A 11 -1.13 -12.68 -2.11
N ARG A 12 -0.27 -13.70 -2.16
CA ARG A 12 -0.27 -14.80 -1.17
C ARG A 12 0.00 -14.30 0.24
N TYR A 13 0.93 -13.35 0.39
CA TYR A 13 1.22 -12.74 1.68
C TYR A 13 0.00 -12.00 2.24
N LEU A 14 -0.59 -11.08 1.47
CA LEU A 14 -1.79 -10.33 1.88
C LEU A 14 -2.95 -11.26 2.24
N GLN A 15 -3.16 -12.33 1.45
CA GLN A 15 -4.16 -13.35 1.73
C GLN A 15 -3.90 -14.05 3.07
N SER A 16 -2.67 -14.47 3.34
CA SER A 16 -2.30 -15.13 4.61
C SER A 16 -2.44 -14.24 5.84
N LYS A 17 -2.51 -12.91 5.65
CA LYS A 17 -2.61 -11.90 6.70
C LYS A 17 -3.96 -11.18 6.75
N ASN A 18 -4.93 -11.65 5.95
CA ASN A 18 -6.26 -11.06 5.82
C ASN A 18 -6.21 -9.54 5.53
N ALA A 19 -5.28 -9.14 4.65
CA ALA A 19 -4.83 -7.75 4.51
C ALA A 19 -5.19 -7.10 3.17
N PHE A 20 -6.14 -7.66 2.40
CA PHE A 20 -6.56 -7.06 1.13
C PHE A 20 -7.20 -5.68 1.26
N THR A 21 -7.77 -5.34 2.42
CA THR A 21 -8.27 -3.98 2.70
C THR A 21 -7.19 -2.90 2.54
N ILE A 22 -5.91 -3.23 2.70
CA ILE A 22 -4.79 -2.31 2.40
C ILE A 22 -4.81 -1.92 0.92
N VAL A 23 -5.05 -2.87 0.02
CA VAL A 23 -5.11 -2.64 -1.42
C VAL A 23 -6.33 -1.80 -1.77
N ASP A 24 -7.47 -2.05 -1.12
CA ASP A 24 -8.68 -1.24 -1.31
C ASP A 24 -8.41 0.24 -0.97
N HIS A 25 -7.71 0.51 0.14
CA HIS A 25 -7.29 1.87 0.49
C HIS A 25 -6.33 2.48 -0.54
N ILE A 26 -5.37 1.72 -1.06
CA ILE A 26 -4.48 2.20 -2.12
C ILE A 26 -5.30 2.57 -3.37
N ILE A 27 -6.23 1.72 -3.82
CA ILE A 27 -7.08 1.97 -4.99
C ILE A 27 -7.92 3.25 -4.80
N GLU A 28 -8.49 3.45 -3.61
CA GLU A 28 -9.22 4.67 -3.29
C GLU A 28 -8.31 5.91 -3.33
N LEU A 29 -7.10 5.81 -2.77
CA LEU A 29 -6.12 6.91 -2.77
C LEU A 29 -5.59 7.23 -4.17
N GLN A 30 -5.55 6.26 -5.10
CA GLN A 30 -5.22 6.49 -6.51
C GLN A 30 -6.19 7.43 -7.23
N LYS A 31 -7.36 7.75 -6.63
CA LYS A 31 -8.28 8.76 -7.18
C LYS A 31 -7.77 10.19 -6.95
N SER A 32 -6.82 10.39 -6.02
CA SER A 32 -6.18 11.68 -5.78
C SER A 32 -5.11 11.96 -6.86
N PRO A 33 -5.07 13.17 -7.45
CA PRO A 33 -4.03 13.56 -8.40
C PRO A 33 -2.61 13.45 -7.85
N GLN A 34 -2.45 13.66 -6.53
CA GLN A 34 -1.14 13.59 -5.87
C GLN A 34 -0.57 12.17 -5.87
N ALA A 35 -1.42 11.15 -5.73
CA ALA A 35 -0.99 9.76 -5.83
C ALA A 35 -0.89 9.32 -7.29
N PHE A 36 -1.89 9.68 -8.11
CA PHE A 36 -2.01 9.20 -9.48
C PHE A 36 -0.85 9.64 -10.40
N ASN A 37 -0.28 10.83 -10.16
CA ASN A 37 0.77 11.39 -11.00
C ASN A 37 2.18 10.88 -10.68
N GLU A 38 2.34 10.08 -9.63
CA GLU A 38 3.63 9.49 -9.27
C GLU A 38 3.88 8.20 -10.07
N ASP A 39 4.93 8.23 -10.89
CA ASP A 39 5.33 7.08 -11.71
C ASP A 39 5.83 5.90 -10.86
N PHE A 40 6.48 6.21 -9.73
CA PHE A 40 6.96 5.24 -8.76
C PHE A 40 6.51 5.64 -7.35
N GLN A 41 5.84 4.72 -6.67
CA GLN A 41 5.21 4.98 -5.38
C GLN A 41 5.68 3.96 -4.35
N VAL A 42 6.05 4.45 -3.16
CA VAL A 42 6.38 3.62 -2.01
C VAL A 42 5.24 3.72 -1.00
N TRP A 43 4.56 2.60 -0.76
CA TRP A 43 3.49 2.48 0.20
C TRP A 43 3.99 1.80 1.47
N LYS A 44 3.95 2.52 2.59
CA LYS A 44 4.33 1.99 3.91
C LYS A 44 3.12 1.91 4.82
N ILE A 45 2.82 0.71 5.32
CA ILE A 45 1.79 0.47 6.31
C ILE A 45 2.46 0.24 7.64
N THR A 46 1.97 0.90 8.69
CA THR A 46 2.42 0.70 10.07
C THR A 46 1.21 0.59 10.99
N LYS A 47 1.18 -0.44 11.84
CA LYS A 47 0.19 -0.58 12.91
C LYS A 47 0.57 0.33 14.07
N ILE A 48 -0.31 1.26 14.42
CA ILE A 48 -0.08 2.28 15.45
C ILE A 48 -0.56 1.80 16.82
N ASP A 49 -1.72 1.14 16.85
CA ASP A 49 -2.33 0.56 18.05
C ASP A 49 -3.06 -0.74 17.70
N GLU A 50 -3.92 -1.26 18.58
CA GLU A 50 -4.62 -2.54 18.40
C GLU A 50 -5.38 -2.67 17.07
N ILE A 51 -5.94 -1.58 16.55
CA ILE A 51 -6.77 -1.59 15.34
C ILE A 51 -6.41 -0.50 14.33
N THR A 52 -5.63 0.52 14.71
CA THR A 52 -5.33 1.67 13.85
C THR A 52 -4.05 1.47 13.06
N PHE A 53 -4.09 1.81 11.78
CA PHE A 53 -2.98 1.74 10.85
C PHE A 53 -2.73 3.10 10.20
N SER A 54 -1.45 3.46 9.99
CA SER A 54 -1.07 4.45 8.98
C SER A 54 -0.74 3.75 7.67
N LEU A 55 -1.13 4.41 6.58
CA LEU A 55 -0.76 4.11 5.20
C LEU A 55 -0.11 5.38 4.61
N GLU A 56 1.20 5.37 4.53
CA GLU A 56 2.01 6.46 3.99
C GLU A 56 2.30 6.20 2.51
N LEU A 57 2.08 7.20 1.67
CA LEU A 57 2.61 7.23 0.31
C LEU A 57 3.85 8.11 0.29
N LYS A 58 4.92 7.60 -0.32
CA LYS A 58 6.16 8.34 -0.58
C LYS A 58 6.55 8.29 -2.04
N ASP A 59 7.26 9.32 -2.49
CA ASP A 59 7.90 9.36 -3.81
C ASP A 59 9.18 8.48 -3.82
N GLY A 60 9.86 8.43 -4.98
CA GLY A 60 11.14 7.72 -5.14
C GLY A 60 12.31 8.27 -4.32
N ASN A 61 12.18 9.48 -3.75
CA ASN A 61 13.13 10.09 -2.84
C ASN A 61 12.73 9.95 -1.37
N LEU A 62 11.70 9.16 -1.08
CA LEU A 62 11.13 8.92 0.25
C LEU A 62 10.48 10.15 0.90
N ASN A 63 10.17 11.19 0.12
CA ASN A 63 9.35 12.30 0.60
C ASN A 63 7.91 11.83 0.79
N VAL A 64 7.32 12.12 1.94
CA VAL A 64 5.91 11.78 2.22
C VAL A 64 4.99 12.69 1.40
N ILE A 65 4.16 12.07 0.57
CA ILE A 65 3.17 12.77 -0.26
C ILE A 65 1.86 12.88 0.51
N LEU A 66 1.40 11.78 1.11
CA LEU A 66 0.22 11.76 1.97
C LEU A 66 0.32 10.67 3.03
N VAL A 67 -0.46 10.85 4.09
CA VAL A 67 -0.67 9.86 5.15
C VAL A 67 -2.17 9.65 5.30
N HIS A 68 -2.60 8.39 5.17
CA HIS A 68 -3.98 7.98 5.38
C HIS A 68 -4.05 7.09 6.61
N TYR A 69 -5.07 7.29 7.45
CA TYR A 69 -5.30 6.46 8.63
C TYR A 69 -6.58 5.67 8.45
N PHE A 70 -6.56 4.40 8.83
CA PHE A 70 -7.73 3.54 8.82
C PHE A 70 -7.69 2.52 9.95
N GLN A 71 -8.83 1.92 10.26
CA GLN A 71 -8.97 0.93 11.32
C GLN A 71 -9.33 -0.44 10.75
N SER A 72 -8.70 -1.49 11.28
CA SER A 72 -9.09 -2.87 11.03
C SER A 72 -8.68 -3.77 12.19
N ALA A 73 -9.61 -4.59 12.68
CA ALA A 73 -9.34 -5.61 13.67
C ALA A 73 -8.87 -6.94 13.04
N SER A 74 -9.00 -7.10 11.71
CA SER A 74 -8.74 -8.37 11.02
C SER A 74 -7.33 -8.48 10.44
N ILE A 75 -6.59 -7.37 10.31
CA ILE A 75 -5.28 -7.35 9.65
C ILE A 75 -4.20 -7.82 10.63
N GLU A 76 -3.45 -8.85 10.21
CA GLU A 76 -2.36 -9.47 10.97
C GLU A 76 -0.96 -9.00 10.52
N ILE A 77 -0.82 -7.69 10.30
CA ILE A 77 0.42 -7.04 9.86
C ILE A 77 0.80 -5.97 10.90
N PHE A 78 2.08 -5.89 11.25
CA PHE A 78 2.62 -4.78 12.03
C PHE A 78 3.22 -3.70 11.14
N GLU A 79 3.99 -4.12 10.13
CA GLU A 79 4.58 -3.22 9.15
C GLU A 79 4.64 -3.94 7.79
N LEU A 80 4.42 -3.18 6.72
CA LEU A 80 4.56 -3.65 5.34
C LEU A 80 5.01 -2.50 4.44
N THR A 81 6.00 -2.75 3.60
CA THR A 81 6.37 -1.83 2.50
C THR A 81 6.07 -2.50 1.17
N MET A 82 5.40 -1.79 0.26
CA MET A 82 5.10 -2.21 -1.10
C MET A 82 5.47 -1.11 -2.08
N TRP A 83 5.83 -1.49 -3.30
CA TRP A 83 6.07 -0.57 -4.40
C TRP A 83 4.96 -0.70 -5.43
N LEU A 84 4.50 0.45 -5.95
CA LEU A 84 3.61 0.53 -7.10
C LEU A 84 4.34 1.24 -8.24
N GLU A 85 4.54 0.51 -9.33
CA GLU A 85 5.21 0.99 -10.54
C GLU A 85 4.52 0.36 -11.75
N ASN A 86 4.27 1.13 -12.80
CA ASN A 86 3.65 0.63 -14.04
C ASN A 86 2.39 -0.22 -13.80
N SER A 87 1.51 0.20 -12.88
CA SER A 87 0.28 -0.53 -12.51
C SER A 87 0.48 -1.85 -11.76
N ILE A 88 1.71 -2.20 -11.36
CA ILE A 88 2.01 -3.42 -10.60
C ILE A 88 2.36 -3.05 -9.16
N LEU A 89 1.66 -3.65 -8.21
CA LEU A 89 1.94 -3.60 -6.78
C LEU A 89 2.73 -4.85 -6.37
N TYR A 90 3.90 -4.67 -5.75
CA TYR A 90 4.83 -5.75 -5.45
C TYR A 90 5.71 -5.44 -4.23
N PHE A 91 6.45 -6.44 -3.73
CA PHE A 91 7.42 -6.22 -2.66
C PHE A 91 8.69 -5.54 -3.19
N PRO A 92 9.36 -4.66 -2.41
CA PRO A 92 10.63 -4.07 -2.83
C PRO A 92 11.70 -5.06 -3.30
N SER A 93 11.72 -6.28 -2.75
CA SER A 93 12.64 -7.36 -3.12
C SER A 93 12.36 -8.03 -4.46
N GLU A 94 11.23 -7.71 -5.10
CA GLU A 94 10.83 -8.24 -6.41
C GLU A 94 11.20 -7.29 -7.57
N ARG A 95 11.84 -6.14 -7.29
CA ARG A 95 12.38 -5.23 -8.31
C ARG A 95 13.71 -5.71 -8.87
#